data_AF-A0A4Y2WHM9-F1
#
_entry.id   AF-A0A4Y2WHM9-F1
#
_cell.length_a   1.000
_cell.length_b   1.000
_cell.length_c   1.000
_cell.angle_alpha   90.00
_cell.angle_beta   90.00
_cell.angle_gamma   90.00
#
_symmetry.space_group_name_H-M   'P 1'
#
loop_
_entity.id
_entity.type
_entity.pdbx_description
1 polymer ?
#
loop_
_entity_poly.entity_id
_entity_poly.type
_entity_poly.pdbx_seq_one_letter_code
_entity_poly.pdbx_strand_id
1 'polypeptide(L)'
;MKVILEKQLNTRLSMKEQFSQHRTFVSPSTYKSPTELIEGACSVRKFQELEKEEELHQELQRCGLAEQEITDYLAFKLGKKNEGRLVNPFVWEENIVRIEEKIKAHNDELLKPQSFTNVKKLTRHEMEIEEALYAGCAEKRKLAALVTTEDTVEDSYTSGAFSYIKDLSQRLLQK
;
A
#
# COMPACT_ATOMS: atom_id res chain seq x y z
N MET A 1 29.67 -28.60 7.24
CA MET A 1 29.17 -28.94 8.60
C MET A 1 30.08 -28.44 9.73
N LYS A 2 31.42 -28.60 9.63
CA LYS A 2 32.38 -28.14 10.65
C LYS A 2 32.20 -26.68 11.11
N VAL A 3 32.05 -25.75 10.17
CA VAL A 3 31.88 -24.31 10.46
C VAL A 3 30.59 -24.00 11.24
N ILE A 4 29.51 -24.73 11.00
CA ILE A 4 28.22 -24.51 11.70
C ILE A 4 28.33 -25.02 13.14
N LEU A 5 28.93 -26.19 13.33
CA LEU A 5 29.14 -26.78 14.64
C LEU A 5 30.10 -25.93 15.49
N GLU A 6 31.19 -25.41 14.89
CA GLU A 6 32.12 -24.50 15.56
C GLU A 6 31.43 -23.20 16.01
N LYS A 7 30.50 -22.67 15.21
CA LYS A 7 29.68 -21.51 15.60
C LYS A 7 28.72 -21.82 16.75
N GLN A 8 28.12 -23.01 16.76
CA GLN A 8 27.18 -23.43 17.82
C GLN A 8 27.90 -23.70 19.15
N LEU A 9 29.15 -24.14 19.11
CA LEU A 9 29.96 -24.42 20.29
C LEU A 9 30.70 -23.18 20.83
N ASN A 10 30.71 -22.07 20.08
CA ASN A 10 31.36 -20.85 20.53
C ASN A 10 30.50 -20.09 21.56
N THR A 11 30.92 -20.12 22.82
CA THR A 11 30.29 -19.40 23.94
C THR A 11 30.87 -18.01 24.18
N ARG A 12 31.90 -17.61 23.42
CA ARG A 12 32.60 -16.32 23.52
C ARG A 12 32.26 -15.44 22.33
N LEU A 13 30.99 -15.09 22.20
CA LEU A 13 30.54 -14.18 21.15
C LEU A 13 30.66 -12.74 21.63
N SER A 14 31.35 -11.90 20.86
CA SER A 14 31.32 -10.45 21.07
C SER A 14 30.10 -9.84 20.39
N MET A 15 29.47 -8.82 21.01
CA MET A 15 28.36 -8.08 20.40
C MET A 15 28.73 -7.57 19.00
N LYS A 16 29.98 -7.14 18.79
CA LYS A 16 30.48 -6.68 17.49
C LYS A 16 30.48 -7.80 16.44
N GLU A 17 30.86 -9.02 16.81
CA GLU A 17 30.86 -10.18 15.92
C GLU A 17 29.43 -10.61 15.58
N GLN A 18 28.49 -10.51 16.53
CA GLN A 18 27.07 -10.78 16.27
C GLN A 18 26.48 -9.77 15.30
N PHE A 19 26.75 -8.46 15.47
CA PHE A 19 26.30 -7.43 14.52
C PHE A 19 26.90 -7.63 13.12
N SER A 20 28.17 -8.06 13.01
CA SER A 20 28.80 -8.34 11.71
C SER A 20 28.23 -9.56 10.97
N GLN A 21 27.70 -10.54 11.72
CA GLN A 21 27.07 -11.73 11.17
C GLN A 21 25.59 -11.53 10.82
N HIS A 22 25.00 -10.41 11.23
CA HIS A 22 23.66 -10.03 10.86
C HIS A 22 23.64 -9.68 9.36
N ARG A 23 23.49 -10.70 8.52
CA ARG A 23 23.27 -10.59 7.09
C ARG A 23 22.09 -9.63 6.90
N THR A 24 22.38 -8.50 6.29
CA THR A 24 21.50 -7.36 6.01
C THR A 24 20.08 -7.79 5.62
N PHE A 25 19.20 -7.91 6.61
CA PHE A 25 17.87 -7.33 6.43
C PHE A 25 18.11 -5.83 6.54
N VAL A 26 17.71 -5.10 5.51
CA VAL A 26 17.68 -3.64 5.48
C VAL A 26 17.27 -3.16 6.87
N SER A 27 18.01 -2.18 7.41
CA SER A 27 17.67 -1.55 8.69
C SER A 27 16.16 -1.32 8.70
N PRO A 28 15.40 -1.84 9.70
CA PRO A 28 13.97 -1.62 9.75
C PRO A 28 13.78 -0.13 9.58
N SER A 29 13.05 0.25 8.53
CA SER A 29 12.70 1.63 8.24
C SER A 29 12.32 2.24 9.57
N THR A 30 13.19 3.07 10.12
CA THR A 30 12.98 3.61 11.45
C THR A 30 11.82 4.55 11.26
N TYR A 31 10.61 4.08 11.54
CA TYR A 31 9.41 4.89 11.48
C TYR A 31 9.65 6.01 12.48
N LYS A 32 9.99 7.18 11.96
CA LYS A 32 10.16 8.39 12.74
C LYS A 32 8.75 8.91 12.95
N SER A 33 8.13 8.47 14.04
CA SER A 33 6.82 8.96 14.41
C SER A 33 6.94 10.48 14.63
N PRO A 34 6.10 11.30 13.99
CA PRO A 34 6.10 12.75 14.21
C PRO A 34 5.87 13.11 15.68
N THR A 35 5.36 12.18 16.48
CA THR A 35 5.16 12.29 17.93
C THR A 35 6.46 12.55 18.71
N GLU A 36 7.63 12.17 18.21
CA GLU A 36 8.93 12.52 18.81
C GLU A 36 9.18 14.04 18.75
N LEU A 37 8.53 14.77 17.84
CA LEU A 37 8.63 16.23 17.70
C LEU A 37 7.66 16.99 18.63
N ILE A 38 6.81 16.28 19.37
CA ILE A 38 5.70 16.85 20.18
C ILE A 38 5.95 16.70 21.68
N GLU A 39 7.19 16.89 22.13
CA GLU A 39 7.50 17.00 23.56
C GLU A 39 7.03 18.37 24.10
N GLY A 40 5.72 18.56 24.28
CA GLY A 40 5.17 19.73 24.95
C GLY A 40 3.74 20.13 24.55
N ALA A 41 2.78 19.89 25.45
CA ALA A 41 1.40 20.39 25.47
C ALA A 41 0.72 20.62 24.10
N CYS A 42 0.26 19.52 23.50
CA CYS A 42 -0.53 19.54 22.26
C CYS A 42 -2.03 19.76 22.56
N SER A 43 -2.61 20.85 22.06
CA SER A 43 -4.07 20.99 21.98
C SER A 43 -4.61 19.95 20.99
N VAL A 44 -5.80 19.39 21.24
CA VAL A 44 -6.45 18.40 20.36
C VAL A 44 -6.48 18.87 18.89
N ARG A 45 -6.67 20.17 18.66
CA ARG A 45 -6.67 20.75 17.30
C ARG A 45 -5.32 20.61 16.59
N LYS A 46 -4.22 20.88 17.30
CA LYS A 46 -2.86 20.75 16.76
C LYS A 46 -2.52 19.30 16.43
N PHE A 47 -3.00 18.36 17.25
CA PHE A 47 -2.85 16.93 16.99
C PHE A 47 -3.61 16.51 15.72
N GLN A 48 -4.86 16.96 15.54
CA GLN A 48 -5.64 16.69 14.34
C GLN A 48 -5.03 17.28 13.07
N GLU A 49 -4.40 18.46 13.16
CA GLU A 49 -3.66 19.05 12.03
C GLU A 49 -2.46 18.18 11.66
N LEU A 50 -1.69 17.73 12.65
CA LEU A 50 -0.52 16.88 12.43
C LEU A 50 -0.90 15.51 11.86
N GLU A 51 -1.98 14.89 12.34
CA GLU A 51 -2.48 13.61 11.83
C GLU A 51 -2.81 13.72 10.33
N LYS A 52 -3.45 14.82 9.90
CA LYS A 52 -3.72 15.07 8.48
C LYS A 52 -2.46 15.27 7.66
N GLU A 53 -1.46 15.96 8.21
CA GLU A 53 -0.16 16.12 7.54
C GLU A 53 0.56 14.78 7.39
N GLU A 54 0.49 13.92 8.41
CA GLU A 54 1.05 12.58 8.37
C GLU A 54 0.30 11.67 7.39
N GLU A 55 -1.03 11.67 7.38
CA GLU A 55 -1.85 10.94 6.41
C GLU A 55 -1.46 11.33 4.98
N LEU A 56 -1.38 12.65 4.70
CA LEU A 56 -0.97 13.15 3.40
C LEU A 56 0.46 12.71 3.03
N HIS A 57 1.39 12.76 3.98
CA HIS A 57 2.77 12.31 3.77
C HIS A 57 2.83 10.81 3.42
N GLN A 58 2.10 9.98 4.17
CA GLN A 58 2.01 8.54 3.94
C GLN A 58 1.36 8.22 2.59
N GLU A 59 0.32 8.95 2.18
CA GLU A 59 -0.29 8.81 0.86
C GLU A 59 0.71 9.10 -0.26
N LEU A 60 1.47 10.19 -0.15
CA LEU A 60 2.51 10.53 -1.12
C LEU A 60 3.65 9.49 -1.14
N GLN A 61 4.02 8.94 0.02
CA GLN A 61 4.99 7.86 0.12
C GLN A 61 4.48 6.58 -0.56
N ARG A 62 3.18 6.25 -0.43
CA ARG A 62 2.55 5.10 -1.10
C ARG A 62 2.56 5.26 -2.63
N CYS A 63 2.48 6.49 -3.14
CA CYS A 63 2.68 6.78 -4.56
C CYS A 63 4.12 6.51 -5.06
N GLY A 64 5.06 6.13 -4.17
CA GLY A 64 6.45 5.83 -4.54
C GLY A 64 7.33 7.07 -4.68
N LEU A 65 6.93 8.19 -4.07
CA LEU A 65 7.73 9.42 -4.04
C LEU A 65 8.89 9.31 -3.05
N ALA A 66 10.04 9.86 -3.41
CA ALA A 66 11.16 9.99 -2.48
C ALA A 66 10.93 11.13 -1.48
N GLU A 67 11.54 11.07 -0.30
CA GLU A 67 11.34 12.07 0.75
C GLU A 67 11.58 13.52 0.28
N GLN A 68 12.60 13.73 -0.57
CA GLN A 68 12.88 15.03 -1.17
C GLN A 68 11.76 15.49 -2.11
N GLU A 69 11.23 14.58 -2.94
CA GLU A 69 10.11 14.86 -3.85
C GLU A 69 8.84 15.21 -3.07
N ILE A 70 8.59 14.54 -1.94
CA ILE A 70 7.47 14.84 -1.04
C ILE A 70 7.60 16.26 -0.49
N THR A 71 8.77 16.62 0.04
CA THR A 71 8.99 17.98 0.58
C THR A 71 8.82 19.06 -0.49
N ASP A 72 9.27 18.80 -1.72
CA ASP A 72 9.18 19.74 -2.83
C ASP A 72 7.72 19.93 -3.28
N TYR A 73 6.96 18.83 -3.35
CA TYR A 73 5.55 18.84 -3.71
C TYR A 73 4.67 19.52 -2.65
N LEU A 74 4.92 19.26 -1.36
CA LEU A 74 4.22 19.93 -0.26
C LEU A 74 4.50 21.43 -0.25
N ALA A 75 5.76 21.84 -0.48
CA ALA A 75 6.11 23.26 -0.60
C ALA A 75 5.41 23.94 -1.79
N PHE A 76 5.33 23.24 -2.93
CA PHE A 76 4.58 23.70 -4.11
C PHE A 76 3.08 23.87 -3.79
N LYS A 77 2.44 22.88 -3.14
CA LYS A 77 1.03 22.95 -2.74
C LYS A 77 0.72 24.08 -1.77
N LEU A 78 1.64 24.38 -0.85
CA LEU A 78 1.52 25.50 0.09
C LEU A 78 1.82 26.87 -0.55
N GLY A 79 2.14 26.91 -1.84
CA GLY A 79 2.44 28.15 -2.57
C GLY A 79 3.81 28.75 -2.28
N LYS A 80 4.66 28.05 -1.51
CA LYS A 80 6.04 28.45 -1.20
C LYS A 80 6.95 28.12 -2.38
N LYS A 81 6.81 28.89 -3.47
CA LYS A 81 7.59 28.68 -4.69
C LYS A 81 9.04 29.09 -4.48
N ASN A 82 9.95 28.12 -4.49
CA ASN A 82 11.40 28.26 -4.64
C ASN A 82 12.10 29.25 -3.67
N GLU A 83 11.49 29.61 -2.53
CA GLU A 83 12.09 30.51 -1.55
C GLU A 83 13.35 29.85 -0.94
N GLY A 84 14.53 30.33 -1.34
CA GLY A 84 15.82 29.89 -0.79
C GLY A 84 16.47 28.70 -1.49
N ARG A 85 15.94 28.22 -2.62
CA ARG A 85 16.58 27.16 -3.42
C ARG A 85 17.44 27.76 -4.53
N LEU A 86 18.68 27.29 -4.63
CA LEU A 86 19.62 27.65 -5.71
C LEU A 86 19.34 26.91 -7.03
N VAL A 87 18.19 26.24 -7.13
CA VAL A 87 17.82 25.42 -8.29
C VAL A 87 17.15 26.31 -9.34
N ASN A 88 17.52 26.10 -10.60
CA ASN A 88 16.90 26.78 -11.73
C ASN A 88 15.37 26.58 -11.68
N PRO A 89 14.57 27.67 -11.71
CA PRO A 89 13.10 27.58 -11.67
C PRO A 89 12.50 26.64 -12.72
N PHE A 90 13.09 26.58 -13.92
CA PHE A 90 12.59 25.72 -15.00
C PHE A 90 12.72 24.23 -14.67
N VAL A 91 13.88 23.84 -14.12
CA VAL A 91 14.14 22.45 -13.69
C VAL A 91 13.23 22.08 -12.51
N TRP A 92 12.93 23.04 -11.64
CA TRP A 92 12.01 22.81 -10.54
C TRP A 92 10.57 22.59 -11.03
N GLU A 93 10.09 23.40 -11.98
CA GLU A 93 8.77 23.20 -12.60
C GLU A 93 8.65 21.84 -13.30
N GLU A 94 9.67 21.45 -14.07
CA GLU A 94 9.74 20.13 -14.71
C GLU A 94 9.68 18.97 -13.69
N ASN A 95 10.40 19.11 -12.57
CA ASN A 95 10.34 18.12 -11.49
C ASN A 95 8.96 18.02 -10.86
N ILE A 96 8.26 19.15 -10.65
CA ILE A 96 6.89 19.15 -10.12
C ILE A 96 5.93 18.43 -11.08
N VAL A 97 6.01 18.70 -12.39
CA VAL A 97 5.19 18.00 -13.40
C VAL A 97 5.45 16.49 -13.35
N ARG A 98 6.72 16.08 -13.26
CA ARG A 98 7.09 14.67 -13.14
C ARG A 98 6.52 14.01 -11.88
N ILE A 99 6.49 14.73 -10.76
CA ILE A 99 5.89 14.25 -9.51
C ILE A 99 4.37 14.08 -9.68
N GLU A 100 3.69 15.04 -10.29
CA GLU A 100 2.25 14.94 -10.57
C GLU A 100 1.92 13.76 -11.49
N GLU A 101 2.74 13.51 -12.50
CA GLU A 101 2.61 12.34 -13.38
C GLU A 101 2.77 11.02 -12.62
N LYS A 102 3.72 10.92 -11.68
CA LYS A 102 3.88 9.73 -10.82
C LYS A 102 2.64 9.48 -9.96
N ILE A 103 2.12 10.53 -9.31
CA ILE A 103 0.91 10.43 -8.49
C ILE A 103 -0.27 9.97 -9.35
N LYS A 104 -0.43 10.57 -10.53
CA LYS A 104 -1.49 10.19 -11.46
C LYS A 104 -1.35 8.75 -11.92
N ALA A 105 -0.15 8.33 -12.32
CA ALA A 105 0.11 6.95 -12.76
C ALA A 105 -0.20 5.93 -11.66
N HIS A 106 0.15 6.23 -10.40
CA HIS A 106 -0.20 5.39 -9.26
C HIS A 106 -1.71 5.30 -9.03
N ASN A 107 -2.42 6.43 -9.09
CA ASN A 107 -3.88 6.44 -8.96
C ASN A 107 -4.56 5.69 -10.12
N ASP A 108 -4.07 5.86 -11.34
CA ASP A 108 -4.55 5.14 -12.52
C ASP A 108 -4.27 3.62 -12.39
N GLU A 109 -3.20 3.22 -11.70
CA GLU A 109 -2.93 1.83 -11.37
C GLU A 109 -3.87 1.28 -10.30
N LEU A 110 -4.18 2.04 -9.25
CA LEU A 110 -5.15 1.66 -8.22
C LEU A 110 -6.57 1.50 -8.76
N LEU A 111 -6.94 2.27 -9.77
CA LEU A 111 -8.24 2.16 -10.44
C LEU A 111 -8.35 0.94 -11.36
N LYS A 112 -7.21 0.36 -11.78
CA LYS A 112 -7.24 -0.84 -12.62
C LYS A 112 -7.66 -2.04 -11.77
N PRO A 113 -8.52 -2.93 -12.31
CA PRO A 113 -8.86 -4.16 -11.62
C PRO A 113 -7.58 -4.98 -11.38
N GLN A 114 -7.41 -5.48 -10.17
CA GLN A 114 -6.23 -6.26 -9.78
C GLN A 114 -6.18 -7.56 -10.60
N SER A 115 -5.37 -7.58 -11.66
CA SER A 115 -5.14 -8.80 -12.44
C SER A 115 -4.06 -9.62 -11.78
N PHE A 116 -4.40 -10.81 -11.27
CA PHE A 116 -3.40 -11.76 -10.82
C PHE A 116 -2.68 -12.38 -12.02
N THR A 117 -1.35 -12.27 -12.07
CA THR A 117 -0.52 -12.71 -13.22
C THR A 117 -0.56 -14.22 -13.48
N ASN A 118 -1.05 -15.01 -12.52
CA ASN A 118 -1.09 -16.47 -12.58
C ASN A 118 -2.52 -17.05 -12.65
N VAL A 119 -3.53 -16.22 -12.93
CA VAL A 119 -4.92 -16.69 -13.08
C VAL A 119 -5.21 -16.95 -14.56
N LYS A 120 -5.63 -18.18 -14.89
CA LYS A 120 -6.11 -18.52 -16.22
C LYS A 120 -7.44 -17.80 -16.47
N LYS A 121 -7.50 -16.93 -17.46
CA LYS A 121 -8.77 -16.38 -17.96
C LYS A 121 -9.54 -17.49 -18.66
N LEU A 122 -10.70 -17.86 -18.13
CA LEU A 122 -11.56 -18.87 -18.75
C LEU A 122 -12.35 -18.22 -19.89
N THR A 123 -12.43 -18.93 -21.02
CA THR A 123 -13.35 -18.56 -22.10
C THR A 123 -14.79 -18.87 -21.71
N ARG A 124 -15.76 -18.22 -22.37
CA ARG A 124 -17.18 -18.48 -22.13
C ARG A 124 -17.53 -19.97 -22.24
N HIS A 125 -16.99 -20.66 -23.25
CA HIS A 125 -17.25 -22.09 -23.43
C HIS A 125 -16.69 -22.94 -22.28
N GLU A 126 -15.49 -22.61 -21.78
CA GLU A 126 -14.91 -23.29 -20.62
C GLU A 126 -15.73 -23.05 -19.35
N MET A 127 -16.25 -21.84 -19.15
CA MET A 127 -17.17 -21.55 -18.03
C MET A 127 -18.45 -22.39 -18.13
N GLU A 128 -19.06 -22.47 -19.31
CA GLU A 128 -20.27 -23.28 -19.55
C GLU A 128 -20.00 -24.78 -19.29
N ILE A 129 -18.82 -25.28 -19.68
CA ILE A 129 -18.39 -26.65 -19.39
C ILE A 129 -18.25 -26.88 -17.88
N GLU A 130 -17.59 -25.99 -17.14
CA GLU A 130 -17.47 -26.11 -15.69
C GLU A 130 -18.84 -26.03 -14.99
N GLU A 131 -19.73 -25.16 -15.46
CA GLU A 131 -21.10 -25.09 -14.95
C GLU A 131 -21.85 -26.40 -15.15
N ALA A 132 -21.77 -26.99 -16.35
CA ALA A 132 -22.40 -28.27 -16.64
C ALA A 132 -21.78 -29.43 -15.84
N LEU A 133 -20.46 -29.49 -15.72
CA LEU A 133 -19.75 -30.55 -14.99
C LEU A 133 -20.10 -30.57 -13.49
N TYR A 134 -20.25 -29.39 -12.90
CA TYR A 134 -20.56 -29.25 -11.48
C TYR A 134 -22.05 -29.04 -11.19
N ALA A 135 -22.93 -29.18 -12.19
CA ALA A 135 -24.37 -29.09 -12.00
C ALA A 135 -24.85 -30.16 -10.99
N GLY A 136 -25.36 -29.72 -9.84
CA GLY A 136 -25.81 -30.60 -8.75
C GLY A 136 -24.75 -30.98 -7.72
N CYS A 137 -23.50 -30.53 -7.86
CA CYS A 137 -22.44 -30.76 -6.86
C CYS A 137 -22.51 -29.69 -5.75
N ALA A 138 -22.92 -30.07 -4.54
CA ALA A 138 -22.99 -29.16 -3.38
C ALA A 138 -21.61 -28.59 -2.97
N GLU A 139 -20.53 -29.31 -3.28
CA GLU A 139 -19.16 -28.93 -2.92
C GLU A 139 -18.59 -27.81 -3.80
N LYS A 140 -19.15 -27.59 -5.01
CA LYS A 140 -18.75 -26.47 -5.89
C LYS A 140 -18.83 -25.12 -5.17
N ARG A 141 -19.82 -24.94 -4.31
CA ARG A 141 -20.00 -23.71 -3.52
C ARG A 141 -18.80 -23.39 -2.62
N LYS A 142 -18.08 -24.42 -2.15
CA LYS A 142 -16.86 -24.25 -1.34
C LYS A 142 -15.68 -23.73 -2.16
N LEU A 143 -15.67 -24.03 -3.47
CA LEU A 143 -14.60 -23.65 -4.41
C LEU A 143 -14.92 -22.38 -5.21
N ALA A 144 -16.14 -21.83 -5.09
CA ALA A 144 -16.57 -20.64 -5.83
C ALA A 144 -15.65 -19.41 -5.59
N ALA A 145 -15.01 -19.33 -4.41
CA ALA A 145 -14.06 -18.27 -4.10
C ALA A 145 -12.73 -18.33 -4.89
N LEU A 146 -12.47 -19.44 -5.60
CA LEU A 146 -11.25 -19.61 -6.42
C LEU A 146 -11.44 -19.11 -7.85
N VAL A 147 -12.67 -18.81 -8.26
CA VAL A 147 -12.99 -18.29 -9.59
C VAL A 147 -13.38 -16.82 -9.42
N THR A 148 -12.56 -15.92 -9.95
CA THR A 148 -12.89 -14.51 -10.04
C THR A 148 -13.47 -14.23 -11.42
N THR A 149 -14.75 -13.87 -11.48
CA THR A 149 -15.37 -13.32 -12.68
C THR A 149 -14.96 -11.84 -12.81
N GLU A 150 -14.75 -11.37 -14.04
CA GLU A 150 -14.58 -9.93 -14.32
C GLU A 150 -15.93 -9.20 -14.22
N ASP A 151 -16.71 -9.50 -13.17
CA ASP A 151 -17.99 -8.84 -12.94
C ASP A 151 -17.73 -7.39 -12.56
N THR A 152 -18.52 -6.49 -13.13
CA THR A 152 -18.53 -5.09 -12.71
C THR A 152 -18.83 -5.04 -11.22
N VAL A 153 -18.19 -4.11 -10.52
CA VAL A 153 -18.25 -3.92 -9.06
C VAL A 153 -19.70 -3.93 -8.52
N GLU A 154 -20.69 -3.60 -9.35
CA GLU A 154 -22.11 -3.57 -8.97
C GLU A 154 -22.72 -4.97 -8.71
N ASP A 155 -22.24 -6.02 -9.38
CA ASP A 155 -22.84 -7.36 -9.32
C ASP A 155 -22.27 -8.24 -8.19
N SER A 156 -21.04 -7.98 -7.75
CA SER A 156 -20.39 -8.75 -6.67
C SER A 156 -21.05 -8.57 -5.29
N TYR A 157 -21.72 -7.45 -5.04
CA TYR A 157 -22.34 -7.13 -3.75
C TYR A 157 -23.81 -7.53 -3.64
N THR A 158 -24.45 -7.98 -4.71
CA THR A 158 -25.88 -8.33 -4.70
C THR A 158 -26.12 -9.82 -4.48
N SER A 159 -25.20 -10.67 -4.94
CA SER A 159 -25.39 -12.14 -4.94
C SER A 159 -24.24 -12.93 -4.28
N GLY A 160 -23.09 -12.28 -4.02
CA GLY A 160 -21.91 -12.94 -3.44
C GLY A 160 -22.00 -13.19 -1.93
N ALA A 161 -20.99 -13.87 -1.38
CA ALA A 161 -20.85 -14.15 0.07
C ALA A 161 -20.82 -12.88 0.94
N PHE A 162 -20.60 -11.71 0.33
CA PHE A 162 -20.54 -10.41 0.97
C PHE A 162 -21.79 -9.55 0.77
N SER A 163 -22.90 -10.13 0.28
CA SER A 163 -24.15 -9.39 0.06
C SER A 163 -24.66 -8.67 1.30
N TYR A 164 -24.43 -9.23 2.49
CA TYR A 164 -24.77 -8.63 3.78
C TYR A 164 -24.07 -7.28 4.05
N ILE A 165 -22.95 -6.99 3.38
CA ILE A 165 -22.21 -5.72 3.55
C ILE A 165 -23.05 -4.54 3.04
N LYS A 166 -23.81 -4.74 1.96
CA LYS A 166 -24.69 -3.71 1.40
C LYS A 166 -25.84 -3.37 2.36
N ASP A 167 -26.43 -4.38 2.98
CA ASP A 167 -27.47 -4.17 3.99
C ASP A 167 -26.91 -3.48 5.24
N LEU A 168 -25.67 -3.81 5.63
CA LEU A 168 -24.99 -3.19 6.76
C LEU A 168 -24.67 -1.72 6.50
N SER A 169 -24.15 -1.38 5.31
CA SER A 169 -23.84 0.01 4.95
C SER A 169 -25.10 0.88 4.94
N GLN A 170 -26.21 0.37 4.41
CA GLN A 170 -27.49 1.07 4.44
C GLN A 170 -28.00 1.31 5.88
N ARG A 171 -27.82 0.34 6.78
CA ARG A 171 -28.18 0.51 8.20
C ARG A 171 -27.33 1.54 8.93
N LEU A 172 -26.05 1.64 8.59
CA LEU A 172 -25.15 2.63 9.19
C LEU A 172 -25.46 4.05 8.69
N LEU A 173 -25.85 4.21 7.42
CA LEU A 173 -26.25 5.49 6.84
C LEU A 173 -27.61 6.00 7.33
N GLN A 174 -28.46 5.12 7.86
CA GLN A 174 -29.77 5.47 8.42
C GLN A 174 -29.71 5.88 9.91
N LYS A 175 -28.53 5.85 10.54
CA LYS A 175 -28.30 6.36 11.90
C LYS A 175 -27.69 7.75 11.87
#